data_AF-A0A453Q226-F1
#
_entry.id   AF-A0A453Q226-F1
#
_cell.length_a   1.000
_cell.length_b   1.000
_cell.length_c   1.000
_cell.angle_alpha   90.00
_cell.angle_beta   90.00
_cell.angle_gamma   90.00
#
_symmetry.space_group_name_H-M   'P 1'
#
loop_
_entity.id
_entity.type
_entity.pdbx_description
1 polymer ?
#
loop_
_entity_poly.entity_id
_entity_poly.type
_entity_poly.pdbx_seq_one_letter_code
_entity_poly.pdbx_strand_id
1 'polypeptide(L)' 'MDPLPIHTIICLVCWSFCLLPFYASSSSRLLPDKPLSAGSTITSDDGTFALGFFSPSSSSTKYYYVG' A
#
# COMPACT_ATOMS: atom_id res chain seq x y z
N MET A 1 -41.43 11.20 11.29
CA MET A 1 -40.10 11.21 10.64
C MET A 1 -40.01 9.90 9.91
N ASP A 2 -40.36 9.89 8.63
CA ASP A 2 -40.41 8.67 7.85
C ASP A 2 -38.98 8.18 7.60
N PRO A 3 -38.71 6.87 7.77
CA PRO A 3 -37.36 6.34 7.56
C PRO A 3 -36.96 6.54 6.11
N LEU A 4 -35.72 6.99 5.89
CA LEU A 4 -35.16 7.14 4.55
C LEU A 4 -35.26 5.81 3.81
N PRO A 5 -35.71 5.81 2.55
CA PRO A 5 -35.97 4.57 1.86
C PRO A 5 -34.64 3.88 1.53
N ILE A 6 -34.62 2.56 1.69
CA ILE A 6 -33.42 1.72 1.65
C ILE A 6 -32.60 1.92 0.37
N HIS A 7 -33.27 2.14 -0.77
CA HIS A 7 -32.61 2.41 -2.04
C HIS A 7 -31.74 3.67 -2.01
N THR A 8 -32.17 4.73 -1.32
CA THR A 8 -31.38 5.97 -1.19
C THR A 8 -30.13 5.74 -0.37
N ILE A 9 -30.23 4.95 0.70
CA ILE A 9 -29.09 4.59 1.56
C ILE A 9 -28.07 3.77 0.74
N ILE A 10 -28.53 2.78 -0.03
CA ILE A 10 -27.67 1.98 -0.91
C ILE A 10 -27.00 2.88 -1.96
N CYS A 11 -27.76 3.75 -2.64
CA CYS A 11 -27.21 4.67 -3.63
C CYS A 11 -26.13 5.59 -3.06
N LEU A 12 -26.33 6.13 -1.85
CA LEU A 12 -25.35 6.97 -1.17
C LEU A 12 -24.07 6.21 -0.82
N VAL A 13 -24.19 4.96 -0.36
CA VAL A 13 -23.03 4.10 -0.05
C VAL A 13 -22.24 3.76 -1.33
N CYS A 14 -22.92 3.36 -2.40
CA CYS A 14 -22.28 3.08 -3.69
C CYS A 14 -21.59 4.32 -4.27
N TRP A 15 -22.26 5.47 -4.23
CA TRP A 15 -21.68 6.74 -4.68
C TRP A 15 -20.43 7.09 -3.88
N SER A 16 -20.51 7.00 -2.55
CA SER A 16 -19.36 7.27 -1.68
C SER A 16 -18.20 6.30 -1.93
N PHE A 17 -18.49 5.05 -2.27
CA PHE A 17 -17.45 4.05 -2.56
C PHE A 17 -16.80 4.27 -3.93
N CYS A 18 -17.57 4.68 -4.94
CA CYS A 18 -17.05 5.00 -6.27
C CYS A 18 -16.21 6.30 -6.30
N LEU A 19 -16.46 7.23 -5.38
CA LEU A 19 -15.69 8.47 -5.28
C LEU A 19 -14.37 8.33 -4.50
N LEU A 20 -14.12 7.18 -3.87
CA LEU A 20 -12.83 6.93 -3.23
C LEU A 20 -11.79 6.70 -4.32
N PRO A 21 -10.76 7.56 -4.46
CA PRO A 21 -9.64 7.22 -5.31
C PRO A 21 -8.97 5.99 -4.70
N PHE A 22 -9.10 4.82 -5.33
CA PHE A 22 -8.34 3.64 -4.95
C PHE A 22 -6.88 3.89 -5.34
N TYR A 23 -6.17 4.66 -4.51
CA TYR A 23 -4.78 5.01 -4.73
C TYR A 23 -3.90 3.82 -4.30
N ALA A 24 -3.94 2.76 -5.09
CA ALA A 24 -2.98 1.67 -4.99
C ALA A 24 -1.79 1.98 -5.90
N SER A 25 -0.95 2.95 -5.49
CA SER A 25 0.32 3.22 -6.17
C SER A 25 1.40 2.27 -5.64
N SER A 26 1.27 0.98 -5.96
CA SER A 26 2.36 0.02 -5.78
C SER A 26 3.26 0.09 -7.00
N SER A 27 4.18 1.05 -7.00
CA SER A 27 5.21 1.09 -8.05
C SER A 27 6.22 -0.02 -7.76
N SER A 28 6.23 -1.05 -8.60
CA SER A 28 7.15 -2.19 -8.58
C SER A 28 8.59 -1.82 -8.99
N ARG A 29 8.86 -0.53 -9.18
CA ARG A 29 10.12 -0.01 -9.74
C ARG A 29 10.70 1.05 -8.81
N LEU A 30 12.02 0.99 -8.64
CA LEU A 30 12.78 2.07 -8.03
C LEU A 30 12.84 3.25 -9.01
N LEU A 31 12.46 4.43 -8.54
CA LEU A 31 12.62 5.67 -9.29
C LEU A 31 13.72 6.50 -8.61
N PRO A 32 14.57 7.21 -9.38
CA PRO A 32 15.62 8.06 -8.81
C PRO A 32 15.10 9.09 -7.80
N ASP A 33 13.89 9.59 -8.02
CA ASP A 33 13.24 10.62 -7.19
C ASP A 33 12.43 10.03 -6.01
N LYS A 34 12.35 8.70 -5.91
CA LYS A 34 11.59 8.01 -4.88
C LYS A 34 12.45 6.92 -4.22
N PRO A 35 13.35 7.30 -3.30
CA PRO A 35 14.21 6.35 -2.62
C PRO A 35 13.40 5.39 -1.75
N LEU A 36 13.89 4.16 -1.63
CA LEU A 36 13.31 3.15 -0.76
C LEU A 36 13.67 3.44 0.71
N SER A 37 12.71 3.27 1.61
CA SER A 37 12.91 3.54 3.04
C SER A 37 13.14 2.23 3.81
N ALA A 38 13.85 2.31 4.94
CA ALA A 38 13.99 1.14 5.81
C ALA A 38 12.62 0.65 6.30
N GLY A 39 12.35 -0.65 6.17
CA GLY A 39 11.05 -1.25 6.51
C GLY A 39 9.99 -1.16 5.41
N SER A 40 10.28 -0.53 4.27
CA SER A 40 9.45 -0.68 3.07
C SER A 40 10.07 -1.64 2.06
N THR A 41 9.21 -2.27 1.27
CA THR A 41 9.56 -3.22 0.22
C THR A 41 8.84 -2.88 -1.06
N ILE A 42 9.49 -3.17 -2.18
CA ILE A 42 8.90 -3.14 -3.51
C ILE A 42 8.73 -4.58 -3.97
N THR A 43 7.52 -4.95 -4.34
CA THR A 43 7.20 -6.28 -4.83
C THR A 43 7.08 -6.25 -6.35
N SER A 44 7.54 -7.29 -7.03
CA SER A 44 7.36 -7.47 -8.46
C SER A 44 5.87 -7.55 -8.83
N ASP A 45 5.53 -7.23 -10.07
CA ASP A 45 4.12 -7.19 -10.52
C ASP A 45 3.40 -8.54 -10.35
N ASP A 46 4.13 -9.64 -10.43
CA ASP A 46 3.63 -11.01 -10.25
C ASP A 46 3.66 -11.50 -8.80
N GLY A 47 4.20 -10.70 -7.86
CA GLY A 47 4.28 -11.06 -6.44
C GLY A 47 5.43 -12.01 -6.07
N THR A 48 6.23 -12.47 -7.03
CA THR A 48 7.25 -13.51 -6.79
C THR A 48 8.47 -13.00 -6.05
N PHE A 49 8.85 -11.73 -6.27
CA PHE A 49 10.05 -11.14 -5.70
C PHE A 49 9.72 -9.89 -4.89
N ALA A 50 10.49 -9.63 -3.83
CA ALA A 50 10.44 -8.40 -3.07
C ALA A 50 11.86 -7.87 -2.85
N LEU A 51 12.02 -6.55 -2.99
CA LEU A 51 13.27 -5.83 -2.78
C LEU A 51 13.10 -4.86 -1.61
N GLY A 52 14.01 -4.86 -0.64
CA GLY A 52 13.90 -4.08 0.59
C GLY A 52 15.20 -3.92 1.35
N PHE A 53 15.11 -3.17 2.45
CA PHE A 53 16.13 -3.14 3.49
C PHE A 53 15.75 -4.08 4.63
N PHE A 54 16.68 -4.90 5.09
CA PHE A 54 16.45 -5.83 6.20
C PHE A 54 17.62 -5.83 7.19
N SER A 55 17.33 -6.20 8.45
CA SER A 55 18.33 -6.32 9.51
C SER A 55 18.28 -7.74 10.10
N PRO A 56 19.40 -8.48 10.10
CA PRO A 56 19.47 -9.79 10.74
C PRO A 56 19.31 -9.68 12.25
N SER A 57 18.57 -10.61 12.86
CA SER A 57 18.24 -10.61 14.30
C SER A 57 19.45 -10.64 15.25
N SER A 58 20.64 -10.98 14.75
CA SER A 58 21.87 -11.14 15.55
C SER A 58 22.75 -9.89 15.61
N SER A 59 22.35 -8.77 15.01
CA SER A 59 23.16 -7.55 15.06
C SER A 59 22.79 -6.69 16.26
N SER A 60 23.75 -6.48 17.18
CA SER A 60 23.65 -5.52 18.28
C SER A 60 23.66 -4.06 17.82
N THR A 61 23.99 -3.82 16.55
CA THR A 61 24.00 -2.51 15.89
C THR A 61 22.96 -2.49 14.76
N LYS A 62 22.23 -1.38 14.58
CA LYS A 62 21.24 -1.24 13.49
C LYS A 62 21.92 -1.10 12.12
N TYR A 63 22.41 -2.20 11.57
CA TYR A 63 22.82 -2.28 10.16
C TYR A 63 21.66 -2.80 9.31
N TYR A 64 21.52 -2.20 8.13
CA TYR A 64 20.58 -2.63 7.11
C TYR A 64 21.33 -3.15 5.89
N TYR A 65 20.84 -4.25 5.34
CA TYR A 65 21.31 -4.85 4.09
C TYR A 65 20.23 -4.70 3.03
N VAL A 66 20.63 -4.70 1.75
CA VAL A 66 19.71 -4.68 0.60
C VAL A 66 19.56 -6.09 0.08
N GLY A 67 18.32 -6.51 -0.18
CA GLY A 67 17.99 -7.81 -0.77
C GLY A 67 16.59 -7.83 -1.32
#